data_AF-A0A9P7M969-F1
#
_entry.id   AF-A0A9P7M969-F1
#
_cell.length_a   1.000
_cell.length_b   1.000
_cell.length_c   1.000
_cell.angle_alpha   90.00
_cell.angle_beta   90.00
_cell.angle_gamma   90.00
#
_symmetry.space_group_name_H-M   'P 1'
#
loop_
_entity.id
_entity.type
_entity.pdbx_description
1 polymer ?
#
loop_
_entity_poly.entity_id
_entity_poly.type
_entity_poly.pdbx_seq_one_letter_code
_entity_poly.pdbx_strand_id
1 'polypeptide(L)'
;MGWKQVEEEYAALFGTRPRRNRQGVQGWYYRSNYHIPVWDSDGRLIFDSENDPQPRQQSIKCRDAVKDKRKMRLGLGLGQRYPERAIKYHWVSPQLKREWQDWALKRQSQYDAKNKRRKQCDIGQAAF
;
A
#
# COMPACT_ATOMS: atom_id res chain seq x y z
N MET A 1 7.73 25.13 -6.44
CA MET A 1 7.89 24.60 -7.80
C MET A 1 6.66 24.91 -8.63
N GLY A 2 6.85 25.38 -9.86
CA GLY A 2 5.77 25.55 -10.84
C GLY A 2 5.60 24.31 -11.72
N TRP A 3 4.40 24.12 -12.30
CA TRP A 3 4.09 22.95 -13.13
C TRP A 3 4.95 22.80 -14.41
N LYS A 4 5.54 23.89 -14.91
CA LYS A 4 6.47 23.85 -16.04
C LYS A 4 7.77 23.13 -15.67
N GLN A 5 8.32 23.46 -14.50
CA GLN A 5 9.53 22.82 -13.97
C GLN A 5 9.29 21.32 -13.71
N VAL A 6 8.11 20.96 -13.17
CA VAL A 6 7.74 19.56 -12.94
C VAL A 6 7.67 18.75 -14.25
N GLU A 7 7.20 19.34 -15.35
CA GLU A 7 7.20 18.68 -16.66
C GLU A 7 8.63 18.42 -17.17
N GLU A 8 9.51 19.42 -17.06
CA GLU A 8 10.92 19.32 -17.48
C GLU A 8 11.66 18.25 -16.66
N GLU A 9 11.51 18.26 -15.33
CA GLU A 9 12.10 17.26 -14.44
C GLU A 9 11.54 15.85 -14.70
N TYR A 10 10.22 15.73 -14.93
CA TYR A 10 9.59 14.45 -15.26
C TYR A 10 10.14 13.87 -16.57
N ALA A 11 10.30 14.71 -17.61
CA ALA A 11 10.88 14.29 -18.88
C ALA A 11 12.36 13.91 -18.76
N ALA A 12 13.12 14.59 -17.89
CA ALA A 12 14.53 14.25 -17.62
C ALA A 12 14.67 12.88 -16.95
N LEU A 13 13.78 12.53 -16.01
CA LEU A 13 13.83 11.28 -15.26
C LEU A 13 13.28 10.06 -16.01
N PHE A 14 12.14 10.23 -16.69
CA PHE A 14 11.39 9.11 -17.30
C PHE A 14 11.48 9.09 -18.82
N GLY A 15 12.22 10.02 -19.42
CA GLY A 15 12.36 10.17 -20.85
C GLY A 15 11.16 10.86 -21.50
N THR A 16 11.28 11.07 -22.81
CA THR A 16 10.33 11.85 -23.61
C THR A 16 9.34 11.00 -24.40
N ARG A 17 9.37 9.67 -24.31
CA ARG A 17 8.48 8.78 -25.07
C ARG A 17 7.86 7.69 -24.17
N PRO A 18 6.53 7.70 -23.98
CA PRO A 18 5.56 8.70 -24.43
C PRO A 18 5.71 10.03 -23.66
N ARG A 19 5.69 11.17 -24.38
CA ARG A 19 5.79 12.49 -23.74
C ARG A 19 4.51 12.76 -22.96
N ARG A 20 4.60 12.83 -21.64
CA ARG A 20 3.51 13.36 -20.82
C ARG A 20 3.64 14.87 -20.73
N ASN A 21 2.70 15.59 -21.33
CA ASN A 21 2.58 17.03 -21.15
C ASN A 21 2.11 17.36 -19.73
N ARG A 22 2.17 18.65 -19.35
CA ARG A 22 1.69 19.14 -18.06
C ARG A 22 0.34 18.56 -17.62
N GLN A 23 -0.66 18.53 -18.52
CA GLN A 23 -2.00 18.03 -18.21
C GLN A 23 -1.99 16.53 -17.86
N GLY A 24 -1.18 15.74 -18.57
CA GLY A 24 -0.99 14.33 -18.29
C GLY A 24 -0.34 14.10 -16.92
N VAL A 25 0.71 14.85 -16.59
CA VAL A 25 1.39 14.76 -15.28
C VAL A 25 0.47 15.24 -14.15
N GLN A 26 -0.23 16.35 -14.34
CA GLN A 26 -1.23 16.87 -13.40
C GLN A 26 -2.36 15.87 -13.18
N GLY A 27 -2.93 15.33 -14.25
CA GLY A 27 -4.02 14.36 -14.18
C GLY A 27 -3.60 13.10 -13.43
N TRP A 28 -2.37 12.63 -13.63
CA TRP A 28 -1.82 11.53 -12.84
C TRP A 28 -1.70 11.92 -11.37
N TYR A 29 -1.02 13.02 -11.06
CA TYR A 29 -0.84 13.51 -9.69
C TYR A 29 -2.17 13.70 -8.93
N TYR A 30 -3.21 14.24 -9.57
CA TYR A 30 -4.50 14.48 -8.94
C TYR A 30 -5.37 13.22 -8.80
N ARG A 31 -5.12 12.17 -9.58
CA ARG A 31 -5.79 10.86 -9.45
C ARG A 31 -5.01 9.89 -8.59
N SER A 32 -3.72 10.12 -8.38
CA SER A 32 -2.89 9.31 -7.50
C SER A 32 -3.34 9.45 -6.05
N ASN A 33 -3.77 8.33 -5.48
CA ASN A 33 -4.08 8.18 -4.08
C ASN A 33 -3.12 7.17 -3.45
N TYR A 34 -2.76 7.40 -2.20
CA TYR A 34 -2.22 6.35 -1.37
C TYR A 34 -3.35 5.43 -0.93
N HIS A 35 -3.23 4.15 -1.27
CA HIS A 35 -4.05 3.09 -0.69
C HIS A 35 -3.27 2.49 0.48
N ILE A 36 -3.85 2.58 1.66
CA ILE A 36 -3.23 2.12 2.89
C ILE A 36 -4.16 1.09 3.54
N PRO A 37 -3.67 -0.13 3.81
CA PRO A 37 -4.48 -1.11 4.51
C PRO A 37 -4.75 -0.64 5.93
N VAL A 38 -6.00 -0.84 6.37
CA VAL A 38 -6.39 -0.56 7.75
C VAL A 38 -6.01 -1.76 8.62
N TRP A 39 -5.44 -1.48 9.80
CA TRP A 39 -5.13 -2.49 10.82
C TRP A 39 -5.51 -1.99 12.21
N ASP A 40 -5.58 -2.93 13.15
CA ASP A 40 -5.83 -2.67 14.57
C ASP A 40 -4.54 -2.40 15.37
N SER A 41 -4.68 -2.19 16.68
CA SER A 41 -3.55 -1.98 17.60
C SER A 41 -2.58 -3.16 17.67
N ASP A 42 -3.03 -4.36 17.34
CA ASP A 42 -2.23 -5.59 17.36
C ASP A 42 -1.50 -5.85 16.03
N GLY A 43 -1.67 -4.97 15.05
CA GLY A 43 -1.04 -5.04 13.72
C GLY A 43 -1.75 -6.00 12.76
N ARG A 44 -2.94 -6.50 13.11
CA ARG A 44 -3.76 -7.36 12.25
C ARG A 44 -4.55 -6.51 11.27
N LEU A 45 -4.66 -6.99 10.05
CA LEU A 45 -5.43 -6.32 9.00
C LEU A 45 -6.93 -6.42 9.29
N ILE A 46 -7.64 -5.31 9.08
CA ILE A 46 -9.10 -5.27 9.18
C ILE A 46 -9.70 -5.58 7.81
N PHE A 47 -10.64 -6.52 7.78
CA PHE A 47 -11.42 -6.88 6.60
C PHE A 47 -12.89 -6.52 6.85
N ASP A 48 -13.60 -6.10 5.80
CA ASP A 48 -15.02 -5.80 5.92
C ASP A 48 -15.87 -7.09 5.93
N SER A 49 -15.41 -8.13 5.23
CA SER A 49 -15.96 -9.48 5.28
C SER A 49 -14.90 -10.57 5.48
N GLU A 50 -15.30 -11.70 6.06
CA GLU A 50 -14.46 -12.89 6.20
C GLU A 50 -14.01 -13.44 4.84
N ASN A 51 -14.81 -13.28 3.80
CA ASN A 51 -14.52 -13.78 2.45
C ASN A 51 -13.77 -12.77 1.58
N ASP A 52 -13.59 -11.53 2.03
CA ASP A 52 -12.91 -10.53 1.23
C ASP A 52 -11.45 -10.93 0.99
N PRO A 53 -10.98 -10.90 -0.27
CA PRO A 53 -9.61 -11.27 -0.62
C PRO A 53 -8.59 -10.22 -0.17
N GLN A 54 -9.04 -8.99 0.08
CA GLN A 54 -8.18 -7.86 0.43
C GLN A 54 -8.69 -7.17 1.70
N PRO A 55 -7.79 -6.66 2.54
CA PRO A 55 -8.19 -5.90 3.72
C PRO A 55 -8.77 -4.55 3.30
N ARG A 56 -9.58 -3.96 4.19
CA ARG A 56 -10.11 -2.62 4.01
C ARG A 56 -8.97 -1.64 3.73
N GLN A 57 -9.13 -0.82 2.71
CA GLN A 57 -8.17 0.21 2.32
C GLN A 57 -8.71 1.60 2.62
N GLN A 58 -7.88 2.46 3.20
CA GLN A 58 -8.14 3.89 3.25
C GLN A 58 -7.44 4.58 2.08
N SER A 59 -8.18 5.40 1.34
CA SER A 59 -7.64 6.22 0.25
C SER A 59 -7.26 7.61 0.76
N ILE A 60 -6.00 8.00 0.61
CA ILE A 60 -5.50 9.34 0.95
C ILE A 60 -4.99 10.00 -0.32
N LYS A 61 -5.60 11.12 -0.71
CA LYS A 61 -5.15 11.88 -1.89
C LYS A 61 -3.72 12.37 -1.69
N CYS A 62 -2.83 12.07 -2.65
CA CYS A 62 -1.41 12.46 -2.54
C CYS A 62 -1.23 13.96 -2.29
N ARG A 63 -2.04 14.80 -2.94
CA ARG A 63 -2.02 16.26 -2.79
C ARG A 63 -2.40 16.74 -1.38
N ASP A 64 -3.24 15.98 -0.68
CA ASP A 64 -3.72 16.34 0.65
C ASP A 64 -2.71 15.90 1.72
N ALA A 65 -1.96 14.82 1.45
CA ALA A 65 -0.88 14.34 2.31
C ALA A 65 0.27 15.38 2.43
N VAL A 66 0.53 16.16 1.38
CA VAL A 66 1.52 17.25 1.40
C VAL A 66 1.08 18.41 2.30
N LYS A 67 -0.22 18.67 2.38
CA LYS A 67 -0.78 19.80 3.14
C LYS A 67 -0.99 19.49 4.61
N ASP A 68 -1.33 18.25 4.94
CA ASP A 68 -1.57 17.82 6.31
C ASP A 68 -0.44 16.91 6.79
N LYS A 69 0.47 17.45 7.61
CA LYS A 69 1.58 16.70 8.20
C LYS A 69 1.11 15.45 8.98
N ARG A 70 -0.12 15.43 9.50
CA ARG A 70 -0.70 14.23 10.14
C ARG A 70 -1.08 13.17 9.12
N LYS A 71 -1.56 13.56 7.94
CA LYS A 71 -1.77 12.65 6.79
C LYS A 71 -0.48 12.20 6.13
N MET A 72 0.56 13.03 6.17
CA MET A 72 1.91 12.62 5.79
C MET A 72 2.47 11.55 6.73
N ARG A 73 2.14 11.60 8.04
CA ARG A 73 2.42 10.53 9.02
C ARG A 73 1.48 9.30 8.88
N LEU A 74 0.24 9.48 8.41
CA LEU A 74 -0.61 8.38 7.90
C LEU A 74 -0.03 7.78 6.61
N GLY A 75 0.98 8.42 6.02
CA GLY A 75 1.97 7.78 5.17
C GLY A 75 2.76 6.75 5.97
N LEU A 76 2.06 5.73 6.46
CA LEU A 76 2.59 4.63 7.23
C LEU A 76 3.85 4.13 6.53
N GLY A 77 4.95 4.07 7.28
CA GLY A 77 6.26 3.68 6.76
C GLY A 77 6.22 2.27 6.18
N LEU A 78 7.31 1.89 5.52
CA LEU A 78 7.42 0.59 4.86
C LEU A 78 7.08 -0.58 5.79
N GLY A 79 7.52 -0.52 7.05
CA GLY A 79 7.25 -1.54 8.06
C GLY A 79 5.79 -1.64 8.48
N GLN A 80 5.08 -0.51 8.51
CA GLN A 80 3.67 -0.51 8.84
C GLN A 80 2.83 -1.04 7.65
N ARG A 81 3.10 -0.59 6.42
CA ARG A 81 2.33 -1.02 5.23
C ARG A 81 2.64 -2.45 4.80
N TYR A 82 3.91 -2.80 4.79
CA TYR A 82 4.43 -4.04 4.22
C TYR A 82 5.48 -4.65 5.15
N PRO A 83 5.13 -5.01 6.41
CA PRO A 83 6.06 -5.57 7.37
C PRO A 83 6.81 -6.78 6.81
N GLU A 84 6.10 -7.65 6.07
CA GLU A 84 6.64 -8.84 5.40
C GLU A 84 7.74 -8.54 4.37
N ARG A 85 7.68 -7.35 3.76
CA ARG A 85 8.71 -6.86 2.84
C ARG A 85 9.79 -6.10 3.57
N ALA A 86 9.40 -5.30 4.56
CA ALA A 86 10.28 -4.41 5.31
C ALA A 86 11.39 -5.18 6.04
N ILE A 87 11.06 -6.32 6.66
CA ILE A 87 12.02 -7.17 7.38
C ILE A 87 13.18 -7.66 6.51
N LYS A 88 12.99 -7.74 5.19
CA LYS A 88 13.96 -8.29 4.24
C LYS A 88 15.08 -7.30 3.90
N TYR A 89 14.87 -6.00 4.12
CA TYR A 89 15.87 -5.00 3.75
C TYR A 89 17.04 -4.97 4.74
N HIS A 90 18.26 -4.86 4.22
CA HIS A 90 19.48 -4.82 5.03
C HIS A 90 19.62 -3.51 5.83
N TRP A 91 19.03 -2.42 5.36
CA TRP A 91 19.09 -1.10 5.99
C TRP A 91 18.07 -0.90 7.13
N VAL A 92 17.19 -1.87 7.36
CA VAL A 92 16.26 -1.84 8.49
C VAL A 92 16.98 -2.33 9.74
N SER A 93 16.90 -1.57 10.83
CA SER A 93 17.57 -1.93 12.08
C SER A 93 17.04 -3.28 12.62
N PRO A 94 17.88 -4.09 13.28
CA PRO A 94 17.45 -5.38 13.84
C PRO A 94 16.29 -5.26 14.83
N GLN A 95 16.22 -4.15 15.57
CA GLN A 95 15.13 -3.88 16.52
C GLN A 95 13.78 -3.73 15.80
N LEU A 96 13.73 -2.89 14.75
CA LEU A 96 12.53 -2.72 13.93
C LEU A 96 12.13 -4.01 13.21
N LYS A 97 13.11 -4.83 12.78
CA LYS A 97 12.80 -6.13 12.17
C LYS A 97 12.03 -7.04 13.11
N ARG A 98 12.36 -7.07 14.40
CA ARG A 98 11.65 -7.92 15.39
C ARG A 98 10.20 -7.49 15.55
N GLU A 99 9.96 -6.19 15.70
CA GLU A 99 8.60 -5.64 15.81
C GLU A 99 7.77 -5.95 14.57
N TRP A 100 8.34 -5.71 13.39
CA TRP A 100 7.63 -5.95 12.12
C TRP A 100 7.49 -7.42 11.78
N GLN A 101 8.35 -8.28 12.31
CA GLN A 101 8.25 -9.73 12.11
C GLN A 101 7.00 -10.30 12.76
N ASP A 102 6.65 -9.85 13.98
CA ASP A 102 5.39 -10.24 14.63
C ASP A 102 4.18 -9.84 13.78
N TRP A 103 4.15 -8.59 13.30
CA TRP A 103 3.10 -8.12 12.40
C TRP A 103 3.05 -8.92 11.09
N ALA A 104 4.21 -9.22 10.48
CA ALA A 104 4.28 -10.00 9.25
C ALA A 104 3.68 -11.40 9.44
N LEU A 105 4.01 -12.07 10.56
CA LEU A 105 3.48 -13.40 10.87
C LEU A 105 1.97 -13.38 11.08
N LYS A 106 1.46 -12.40 11.85
CA LYS A 106 0.02 -12.21 12.05
C LYS A 106 -0.70 -12.03 10.72
N ARG A 107 -0.23 -11.12 9.88
CA ARG A 107 -0.84 -10.83 8.57
C ARG A 107 -0.77 -12.02 7.63
N GLN A 108 0.35 -12.74 7.61
CA GLN A 108 0.49 -13.96 6.81
C GLN A 108 -0.56 -15.01 7.22
N SER A 109 -0.75 -15.22 8.53
CA SER A 109 -1.75 -16.17 9.02
C SER A 109 -3.18 -15.80 8.59
N GLN A 110 -3.51 -14.49 8.53
CA GLN A 110 -4.82 -14.01 8.05
C GLN A 110 -5.03 -14.33 6.57
N TYR A 111 -4.01 -14.09 5.73
CA TYR A 111 -4.07 -14.41 4.32
C TYR A 111 -4.15 -15.92 4.06
N ASP A 112 -3.37 -16.72 4.80
CA ASP A 112 -3.38 -18.18 4.66
C ASP A 112 -4.75 -18.77 5.05
N ALA A 113 -5.35 -18.30 6.15
CA ALA A 113 -6.68 -18.72 6.58
C ALA A 113 -7.76 -18.37 5.53
N LYS A 114 -7.67 -17.17 4.92
CA LYS A 114 -8.59 -16.76 3.85
C LYS A 114 -8.40 -17.57 2.58
N ASN A 115 -7.16 -17.82 2.17
CA ASN A 115 -6.86 -18.67 1.01
C ASN A 115 -7.36 -20.10 1.18
N LYS A 116 -7.23 -20.66 2.40
CA LYS A 116 -7.81 -21.99 2.72
C LYS A 116 -9.32 -22.00 2.59
N ARG A 117 -10.02 -20.99 3.12
CA ARG A 117 -11.49 -20.87 3.01
C ARG A 117 -11.95 -20.73 1.56
N ARG A 118 -11.29 -19.88 0.77
CA ARG A 118 -11.59 -19.73 -0.66
C ARG A 118 -11.47 -21.05 -1.42
N LYS A 119 -10.37 -21.77 -1.22
CA LYS A 119 -10.19 -23.10 -1.81
C LYS A 119 -11.32 -24.07 -1.44
N GLN A 120 -11.79 -24.04 -0.18
CA GLN A 120 -12.89 -24.89 0.27
C GLN A 120 -14.23 -24.51 -0.39
N CYS A 121 -14.52 -23.21 -0.56
CA CYS A 121 -15.69 -22.74 -1.28
C CYS A 121 -15.65 -23.12 -2.76
N ASP A 122 -14.50 -22.95 -3.41
CA ASP A 122 -14.31 -23.28 -4.83
C ASP A 122 -14.50 -24.79 -5.06
N ILE A 123 -13.99 -25.64 -4.17
CA ILE A 123 -14.18 -27.10 -4.22
C ILE A 123 -15.66 -27.48 -4.01
N GLY A 124 -16.35 -26.81 -3.07
CA GLY A 124 -17.77 -27.04 -2.83
C GLY A 124 -18.68 -26.60 -3.97
N GLN A 125 -18.28 -25.57 -4.73
CA GLN A 125 -19.02 -25.10 -5.91
C GLN A 125 -18.75 -25.94 -7.17
N ALA A 126 -17.57 -26.57 -7.27
CA ALA A 126 -17.24 -27.47 -8.39
C ALA A 126 -17.82 -28.89 -8.23
N ALA A 127 -18.45 -29.20 -7.08
CA ALA A 127 -19.02 -30.50 -6.76
C ALA A 127 -20.51 -30.66 -7.14
N PHE A 128 -21.09 -29.68 -7.85
CA PHE A 128 -22.48 -29.69 -8.34
C PHE A 128 -22.55 -29.40 -9.84
#